data_AF-A0AAV5BE65-F1
#
_entry.id   AF-A0AAV5BE65-F1
#
_cell.length_a   1.000
_cell.length_b   1.000
_cell.length_c   1.000
_cell.angle_alpha   90.00
_cell.angle_beta   90.00
_cell.angle_gamma   90.00
#
_symmetry.space_group_name_H-M   'P 1'
#
loop_
_entity.id
_entity.type
_entity.pdbx_description
1 polymer ?
#
loop_
_entity_poly.entity_id
_entity_poly.type
_entity_poly.pdbx_seq_one_letter_code
_entity_poly.pdbx_strand_id
1 'polypeptide(L)'
;MKLSKREREALAASIAQENEMLKRVGHVVRNSFVALAVFALLCVWGFTGMRDAFFPNISPSTLNVIKWVGVIGTCISLIMVVFSMTARHNGKKNLLKKIDRYQGKAQ
;
A
#
# COMPACT_ATOMS: atom_id res chain seq x y z
N MET A 1 -33.75 -14.85 -0.37
CA MET A 1 -33.82 -15.44 -1.73
C MET A 1 -32.67 -16.42 -1.91
N LYS A 2 -32.93 -17.66 -2.35
CA LYS A 2 -31.86 -18.61 -2.72
C LYS A 2 -31.30 -18.20 -4.08
N LEU A 3 -29.97 -18.00 -4.17
CA LEU A 3 -29.28 -17.72 -5.43
C LEU A 3 -29.46 -18.88 -6.42
N SER A 4 -29.67 -18.57 -7.70
CA SER A 4 -29.65 -19.55 -8.78
C SER A 4 -28.25 -20.16 -8.93
N LYS A 5 -28.14 -21.39 -9.46
CA LYS A 5 -26.85 -22.10 -9.66
C LYS A 5 -25.85 -21.25 -10.45
N ARG A 6 -26.32 -20.58 -11.50
CA ARG A 6 -25.50 -19.69 -12.35
C ARG A 6 -25.04 -18.43 -11.61
N GLU A 7 -25.91 -17.83 -10.78
CA GLU A 7 -25.55 -16.67 -9.96
C GLU A 7 -24.54 -17.03 -8.88
N ARG A 8 -24.64 -18.25 -8.34
CA ARG A 8 -23.71 -18.77 -7.33
C ARG A 8 -22.32 -19.03 -7.91
N GLU A 9 -22.24 -19.58 -9.12
CA GLU A 9 -20.98 -19.77 -9.85
C GLU A 9 -20.33 -18.43 -10.22
N ALA A 10 -21.11 -17.47 -10.74
CA ALA A 10 -20.62 -16.12 -11.04
C ALA A 10 -20.11 -15.40 -9.78
N LEU A 11 -20.82 -15.55 -8.65
CA LEU A 11 -20.41 -14.98 -7.37
C LEU A 11 -19.12 -15.62 -6.84
N ALA A 12 -18.96 -16.93 -6.97
CA ALA A 12 -17.73 -17.64 -6.59
C ALA A 12 -16.51 -17.15 -7.40
N ALA A 13 -16.67 -16.98 -8.72
CA ALA A 13 -15.63 -16.44 -9.59
C ALA A 13 -15.24 -15.00 -9.19
N SER A 14 -16.23 -14.14 -8.93
CA SER A 14 -15.99 -12.77 -8.46
C SER A 14 -15.24 -12.73 -7.12
N ILE A 15 -15.59 -13.60 -6.16
CA ILE A 15 -14.91 -13.71 -4.87
C ILE A 15 -13.44 -14.15 -5.05
N ALA A 16 -13.19 -15.15 -5.90
CA ALA A 16 -11.83 -15.62 -6.15
C ALA A 16 -10.95 -14.52 -6.76
N GLN A 17 -11.48 -13.79 -7.75
CA GLN A 17 -10.78 -12.69 -8.41
C GLN A 17 -10.50 -11.54 -7.44
N GLU A 18 -11.50 -11.09 -6.66
CA GLU A 18 -11.31 -10.01 -5.69
C GLU A 18 -10.35 -10.38 -4.56
N ASN A 19 -10.35 -11.63 -4.12
CA ASN A 19 -9.38 -12.12 -3.14
C ASN A 19 -7.95 -12.08 -3.69
N GLU A 20 -7.74 -12.44 -4.96
CA GLU A 20 -6.44 -12.31 -5.61
C GLU A 20 -5.99 -10.85 -5.70
N MET A 21 -6.88 -9.94 -6.11
CA MET A 21 -6.59 -8.50 -6.12
C MET A 21 -6.23 -7.98 -4.72
N LEU A 22 -6.96 -8.40 -3.68
CA LEU A 22 -6.68 -8.04 -2.30
C LEU A 22 -5.31 -8.51 -1.80
N LYS A 23 -4.85 -9.69 -2.24
CA LYS A 23 -3.48 -10.16 -1.96
C LYS A 23 -2.45 -9.23 -2.60
N ARG A 24 -2.66 -8.84 -3.86
CA ARG A 24 -1.78 -7.87 -4.57
C ARG A 24 -1.75 -6.52 -3.84
N VAL A 25 -2.90 -6.00 -3.41
CA VAL A 25 -2.97 -4.78 -2.59
C VAL A 25 -2.20 -4.94 -1.28
N GLY A 26 -2.21 -6.13 -0.67
CA GLY A 26 -1.37 -6.45 0.49
C GLY A 26 0.13 -6.24 0.24
N HIS A 27 0.63 -6.65 -0.93
CA HIS A 27 2.01 -6.39 -1.33
C HIS A 27 2.28 -4.90 -1.58
N VAL A 28 1.33 -4.19 -2.19
CA VAL A 28 1.43 -2.73 -2.39
C VAL A 28 1.53 -2.00 -1.05
N VAL A 29 0.70 -2.35 -0.06
CA VAL A 29 0.77 -1.77 1.30
C VAL A 29 2.18 -1.96 1.88
N ARG A 30 2.72 -3.19 1.83
CA ARG A 30 4.06 -3.49 2.35
C ARG A 30 5.13 -2.65 1.64
N ASN A 31 5.10 -2.61 0.31
CA ASN A 31 6.08 -1.88 -0.47
C ASN A 31 6.00 -0.36 -0.23
N SER A 32 4.79 0.20 -0.09
CA SER A 32 4.59 1.62 0.24
C SER A 32 5.15 1.97 1.63
N PHE A 33 4.99 1.07 2.62
CA PHE A 33 5.60 1.25 3.94
C PHE A 33 7.14 1.22 3.89
N VAL A 34 7.71 0.29 3.12
CA VAL A 34 9.17 0.21 2.92
C VAL A 34 9.68 1.48 2.23
N ALA A 35 9.01 1.92 1.17
CA ALA A 35 9.36 3.16 0.48
C ALA A 35 9.31 4.37 1.43
N LEU A 36 8.25 4.48 2.23
CA LEU A 36 8.10 5.54 3.23
C LEU A 36 9.27 5.53 4.23
N ALA A 37 9.66 4.35 4.73
CA ALA A 37 10.79 4.22 5.65
C ALA A 37 12.11 4.66 5.01
N VAL A 38 12.37 4.26 3.76
CA VAL A 38 13.58 4.66 3.02
C VAL A 38 13.63 6.18 2.83
N PHE A 39 12.53 6.80 2.39
CA PHE A 39 12.50 8.26 2.23
C PHE A 39 12.56 9.03 3.55
N ALA A 40 11.99 8.48 4.63
CA ALA A 40 12.14 9.06 5.96
C ALA A 40 13.60 9.02 6.44
N LEU A 41 14.32 7.91 6.19
CA LEU A 41 15.75 7.82 6.49
C LEU A 41 16.56 8.81 5.64
N LEU A 42 16.24 8.96 4.36
CA LEU A 42 16.85 9.97 3.49
C LEU A 42 16.60 11.40 3.98
N CYS A 43 15.40 11.69 4.51
CA CYS A 43 15.12 12.97 5.16
C CYS A 43 16.03 13.18 6.38
N VAL A 44 16.07 12.22 7.31
CA VAL A 44 16.91 12.33 8.52
C VAL A 44 18.37 12.55 8.14
N TRP A 45 18.89 11.72 7.23
CA TRP A 45 20.26 11.82 6.76
C TRP A 45 20.54 13.16 6.05
N GLY A 46 19.66 13.57 5.13
CA GLY A 46 19.79 14.82 4.39
C GLY A 46 19.74 16.06 5.29
N PHE A 47 18.83 16.11 6.26
CA PHE A 47 18.67 17.26 7.17
C PHE A 47 19.73 17.32 8.27
N THR A 48 20.16 16.18 8.80
CA THR A 48 21.25 16.13 9.81
C THR A 48 22.61 16.45 9.20
N GLY A 49 22.79 16.25 7.89
CA GLY A 49 24.07 16.46 7.21
C GLY A 49 25.14 15.49 7.70
N MET A 50 24.75 14.31 8.17
CA MET A 50 25.67 13.27 8.60
C MET A 50 26.63 12.94 7.44
N ARG A 51 27.93 13.06 7.72
CA ARG A 51 28.97 12.57 6.82
C ARG A 51 29.29 11.15 7.25
N ASP A 52 28.79 10.19 6.50
CA ASP A 52 29.10 8.77 6.69
C ASP A 52 30.32 8.36 5.86
N ALA A 53 30.82 7.14 6.12
CA ALA A 53 31.95 6.58 5.39
C ALA A 53 31.64 6.32 3.90
N PHE A 54 30.36 6.25 3.51
CA PHE A 54 29.94 6.02 2.13
C PHE A 54 30.03 7.30 1.30
N PHE A 55 29.75 8.46 1.90
CA PHE A 55 29.76 9.75 1.22
C PHE A 55 30.50 10.85 2.01
N PRO A 56 31.83 10.72 2.18
CA PRO A 56 32.62 11.60 3.04
C PRO A 56 32.71 13.06 2.54
N ASN A 57 32.66 13.29 1.22
CA ASN A 57 32.92 14.59 0.59
C ASN A 57 31.73 15.09 -0.26
N ILE A 58 30.51 14.94 0.25
CA ILE A 58 29.33 15.43 -0.46
C ILE A 58 29.25 16.96 -0.44
N SER A 59 28.92 17.55 -1.59
CA SER A 59 28.74 19.00 -1.73
C SER A 59 27.46 19.49 -1.04
N PRO A 60 27.42 20.74 -0.54
CA PRO A 60 26.21 21.33 0.03
C PRO A 60 25.02 21.33 -0.95
N SER A 61 25.27 21.56 -2.24
CA SER A 61 24.25 21.53 -3.29
C SER A 61 23.62 20.14 -3.44
N THR A 62 24.44 19.09 -3.38
CA THR A 62 23.98 17.70 -3.43
C THR A 62 23.11 17.36 -2.21
N LEU A 63 23.50 17.77 -1.00
CA LEU A 63 22.66 17.59 0.20
C LEU A 63 21.31 18.26 0.05
N ASN A 64 21.28 19.47 -0.52
CA ASN A 64 20.03 20.19 -0.71
C ASN A 64 19.07 19.43 -1.64
N VAL A 65 19.58 18.87 -2.74
CA VAL A 65 18.78 18.02 -3.63
C VAL A 65 18.25 16.79 -2.89
N ILE A 66 19.09 16.11 -2.11
CA ILE A 66 18.70 14.89 -1.38
C ILE A 66 17.61 15.19 -0.33
N LYS A 67 17.68 16.33 0.37
CA LYS A 67 16.62 16.78 1.27
C LYS A 67 15.27 16.85 0.56
N TRP A 68 15.22 17.53 -0.58
CA TRP A 68 13.97 17.71 -1.33
C TRP A 68 13.46 16.39 -1.93
N VAL A 69 14.34 15.53 -2.42
CA VAL A 69 13.98 14.18 -2.88
C VAL A 69 13.39 13.36 -1.72
N GLY A 70 14.02 13.40 -0.54
CA GLY A 70 13.52 12.77 0.66
C GLY A 70 12.11 13.27 1.04
N VAL A 71 11.91 14.59 1.06
CA VAL A 71 10.63 15.21 1.43
C VAL A 71 9.53 14.82 0.43
N ILE A 72 9.77 15.01 -0.86
CA ILE A 72 8.79 14.70 -1.91
C ILE A 72 8.47 13.20 -1.90
N GLY A 73 9.48 12.35 -1.82
CA GLY A 73 9.31 10.90 -1.76
C GLY A 73 8.55 10.44 -0.51
N THR A 74 8.80 11.07 0.64
CA THR A 74 8.07 10.80 1.89
C THR A 74 6.59 11.14 1.74
N CYS A 75 6.27 12.33 1.20
CA CYS A 75 4.89 12.76 0.97
C CYS A 75 4.13 11.80 0.04
N ILE A 76 4.73 11.44 -1.11
CA ILE A 76 4.13 10.52 -2.07
C ILE A 76 3.92 9.13 -1.44
N SER A 77 4.93 8.62 -0.73
CA SER A 77 4.86 7.31 -0.08
C SER A 77 3.80 7.27 1.01
N LEU A 78 3.66 8.35 1.79
CA LEU A 78 2.63 8.47 2.81
C LEU A 78 1.23 8.43 2.20
N ILE A 79 1.01 9.19 1.13
CA ILE A 79 -0.26 9.17 0.37
C ILE A 79 -0.57 7.75 -0.12
N MET A 80 0.44 7.06 -0.68
CA MET A 80 0.29 5.68 -1.14
C MET A 80 -0.02 4.70 0.00
N VAL A 81 0.58 4.87 1.17
CA VAL A 81 0.26 4.07 2.36
C VAL A 81 -1.20 4.26 2.76
N VAL A 82 -1.67 5.51 2.87
CA VAL A 82 -3.05 5.81 3.27
C VAL A 82 -4.06 5.23 2.27
N PHE A 83 -3.87 5.46 0.98
CA PHE A 83 -4.76 4.92 -0.05
C PHE A 83 -4.75 3.39 -0.10
N SER A 84 -3.58 2.77 -0.05
CA SER A 84 -3.47 1.30 -0.11
C SER A 84 -4.07 0.63 1.12
N MET A 85 -3.91 1.20 2.32
CA MET A 85 -4.57 0.71 3.54
C MET A 85 -6.10 0.85 3.45
N THR A 86 -6.59 1.99 2.97
CA THR A 86 -8.02 2.25 2.81
C THR A 86 -8.64 1.28 1.80
N ALA A 87 -7.99 1.09 0.65
CA ALA A 87 -8.40 0.13 -0.37
C ALA A 87 -8.42 -1.31 0.18
N ARG A 88 -7.42 -1.69 0.97
CA ARG A 88 -7.36 -3.01 1.61
C ARG A 88 -8.51 -3.22 2.61
N HIS A 89 -8.80 -2.21 3.44
CA HIS A 89 -9.88 -2.28 4.42
C HIS A 89 -11.25 -2.42 3.74
N ASN A 90 -11.53 -1.52 2.79
CA ASN A 90 -12.80 -1.50 2.06
C ASN A 90 -12.97 -2.77 1.20
N GLY A 91 -11.90 -3.21 0.53
CA GLY A 91 -11.92 -4.44 -0.26
C GLY A 91 -12.20 -5.68 0.61
N LYS A 92 -11.53 -5.82 1.77
CA LYS A 92 -11.82 -6.93 2.70
C LYS A 92 -13.27 -6.92 3.16
N LYS A 93 -13.81 -5.75 3.54
CA LYS A 93 -15.21 -5.60 3.95
C LYS A 93 -16.18 -6.04 2.85
N ASN A 94 -15.94 -5.63 1.61
CA ASN A 94 -16.78 -6.01 0.47
C ASN A 94 -16.67 -7.50 0.13
N LEU A 95 -15.47 -8.07 0.19
CA LEU A 95 -15.25 -9.50 -0.04
C LEU A 95 -16.00 -10.35 0.99
N LEU A 96 -15.91 -9.98 2.27
CA LEU A 96 -16.62 -10.67 3.36
C LEU A 96 -18.14 -10.65 3.13
N LYS A 97 -18.72 -9.50 2.76
CA LYS A 97 -20.14 -9.40 2.41
C LYS A 97 -20.53 -10.35 1.26
N LYS A 98 -19.68 -10.49 0.24
CA LYS A 98 -19.93 -11.43 -0.87
C LYS A 98 -19.85 -12.89 -0.41
N ILE A 99 -18.90 -13.21 0.46
CA ILE A 99 -18.76 -14.55 1.05
C ILE A 99 -19.99 -14.88 1.92
N ASP A 100 -20.45 -13.96 2.76
CA ASP A 100 -21.64 -14.15 3.60
C ASP A 100 -22.90 -14.36 2.75
N ARG A 101 -23.03 -13.60 1.65
CA ARG A 101 -24.10 -13.81 0.65
C ARG A 101 -24.00 -15.17 -0.04
N TYR A 102 -22.79 -15.62 -0.38
CA TYR A 102 -22.56 -16.95 -0.96
C TYR A 102 -22.90 -18.10 0.00
N GLN A 103 -22.61 -17.92 1.30
CA GLN A 103 -22.92 -18.88 2.36
C GLN A 103 -24.39 -18.84 2.82
N GLY A 104 -25.18 -17.88 2.33
CA GLY A 104 -26.58 -17.70 2.77
C GLY A 104 -26.71 -17.20 4.21
N LYS A 105 -25.63 -16.64 4.78
CA LYS A 105 -25.60 -16.05 6.13
C LYS A 105 -26.02 -14.58 6.14
N ALA A 106 -26.01 -13.94 4.98
CA ALA A 106 -26.61 -12.62 4.81
C ALA A 106 -28.13 -12.77 4.60
N GLN A 107 -28.89 -12.71 5.69
CA GLN A 107 -30.30 -12.29 5.66
C GLN A 107 -30.35 -10.76 5.76
#